data_AF-A0A2D5GZA5-F1
#
_entry.id   AF-A0A2D5GZA5-F1
#
_cell.length_a   1.000
_cell.length_b   1.000
_cell.length_c   1.000
_cell.angle_alpha   90.00
_cell.angle_beta   90.00
_cell.angle_gamma   90.00
#
_symmetry.space_group_name_H-M   'P 1'
#
loop_
_entity.id
_entity.type
_entity.pdbx_description
1 polymer ?
#
loop_
_entity_poly.entity_id
_entity_poly.type
_entity_poly.pdbx_seq_one_letter_code
_entity_poly.pdbx_strand_id
1 'polypeptide(L)'
;MTEFLPDDQELFASQLKDFVPPDSFDAHAHLYRPQDAISALPPAAENEQGFSGWNEYCENLELWMGSLRPSAGLFFAIPKPTLDRKPANQFILSELADQPGCRALLLVTPEDSPEEVEAQILAGKYSGFKVYHVYANRKDTLQAEPQEYIPEWVWELSNRYSLAIMLHMVRARAMADPINQSYIREHCLQYPDAKLILAHAARGFCGNHTTEGIASLRGIDNVFFDTSAICEPQPFEAILRE
;
A
#
# COMPACT_ATOMS: atom_id res chain seq x y z
N MET A 1 -15.20 -21.72 -2.88
CA MET A 1 -15.08 -21.44 -4.33
C MET A 1 -15.91 -20.20 -4.54
N THR A 2 -15.28 -19.04 -4.67
CA THR A 2 -15.96 -17.77 -4.94
C THR A 2 -16.67 -17.90 -6.29
N GLU A 3 -18.00 -17.88 -6.29
CA GLU A 3 -18.79 -17.89 -7.51
C GLU A 3 -18.44 -16.64 -8.32
N PHE A 4 -17.81 -16.87 -9.47
CA PHE A 4 -17.60 -15.84 -10.50
C PHE A 4 -18.95 -15.37 -11.01
N LEU A 5 -19.16 -14.06 -11.02
CA LEU A 5 -20.30 -13.47 -11.71
C LEU A 5 -19.86 -13.17 -13.15
N PRO A 6 -20.52 -13.74 -14.17
CA PRO A 6 -20.31 -13.36 -15.58
C PRO A 6 -20.27 -11.84 -15.82
N ASP A 7 -20.93 -11.09 -14.95
CA ASP A 7 -20.94 -9.63 -14.90
C ASP A 7 -19.53 -9.00 -14.76
N ASP A 8 -18.60 -9.60 -14.02
CA ASP A 8 -17.23 -9.07 -13.86
C ASP A 8 -16.44 -9.14 -15.17
N GLN A 9 -16.56 -10.26 -15.89
CA GLN A 9 -15.95 -10.45 -17.20
C GLN A 9 -16.56 -9.50 -18.24
N GLU A 10 -17.88 -9.32 -18.23
CA GLU A 10 -18.57 -8.39 -19.13
C GLU A 10 -18.18 -6.94 -18.84
N LEU A 11 -18.13 -6.54 -17.57
CA LEU A 11 -17.70 -5.22 -17.15
C LEU A 11 -16.27 -4.94 -17.62
N PHE A 12 -15.33 -5.87 -17.36
CA PHE A 12 -13.95 -5.72 -17.79
C PHE A 12 -13.84 -5.62 -19.32
N ALA A 13 -14.50 -6.54 -20.03
CA ALA A 13 -14.41 -6.62 -21.49
C ALA A 13 -15.06 -5.43 -22.21
N SER A 14 -16.06 -4.78 -21.60
CA SER A 14 -16.79 -3.66 -22.20
C SER A 14 -16.30 -2.29 -21.75
N GLN A 15 -15.73 -2.14 -20.55
CA GLN A 15 -15.38 -0.84 -19.98
C GLN A 15 -13.88 -0.64 -19.69
N LEU A 16 -13.12 -1.70 -19.39
CA LEU A 16 -11.79 -1.56 -18.78
C LEU A 16 -10.63 -2.09 -19.64
N LYS A 17 -10.84 -3.15 -20.42
CA LYS A 17 -9.76 -3.86 -21.12
C LYS A 17 -8.88 -2.97 -22.01
N ASP A 18 -9.47 -1.93 -22.62
CA ASP A 18 -8.78 -1.05 -23.56
C ASP A 18 -7.96 0.03 -22.84
N PHE A 19 -8.22 0.24 -21.54
CA PHE A 19 -7.48 1.16 -20.68
C PHE A 19 -6.29 0.47 -20.01
N VAL A 20 -6.42 -0.82 -19.65
CA VAL A 20 -5.36 -1.57 -18.95
C VAL A 20 -4.25 -1.95 -19.92
N PRO A 21 -3.01 -1.45 -19.74
CA PRO A 21 -1.91 -1.81 -20.62
C PRO A 21 -1.47 -3.27 -20.42
N PRO A 22 -0.92 -3.93 -21.45
CA PRO A 22 -0.23 -5.20 -21.26
C PRO A 22 0.96 -5.03 -20.30
N ASP A 23 1.33 -6.11 -19.62
CA ASP A 23 2.45 -6.15 -18.66
C ASP A 23 2.35 -5.08 -17.55
N SER A 24 1.12 -4.82 -17.10
CA SER A 24 0.85 -3.85 -16.04
C SER A 24 1.48 -4.27 -14.70
N PHE A 25 1.77 -3.26 -13.87
CA PHE A 25 2.33 -3.42 -12.53
C PHE A 25 1.28 -3.06 -11.48
N ASP A 26 0.94 -3.99 -10.60
CA ASP A 26 0.05 -3.73 -9.46
C ASP A 26 0.83 -3.05 -8.33
N ALA A 27 0.57 -1.77 -8.09
CA ALA A 27 1.30 -1.00 -7.08
C ALA A 27 0.83 -1.23 -5.63
N HIS A 28 -0.26 -1.98 -5.40
CA HIS A 28 -0.80 -2.16 -4.06
C HIS A 28 -1.55 -3.49 -3.93
N ALA A 29 -0.82 -4.54 -3.56
CA ALA A 29 -1.40 -5.84 -3.30
C ALA A 29 -0.90 -6.46 -2.00
N HIS A 30 -1.71 -7.37 -1.46
CA HIS A 30 -1.44 -8.06 -0.21
C HIS A 30 -1.36 -9.56 -0.43
N LEU A 31 -0.27 -10.16 0.04
CA LEU A 31 -0.18 -11.61 0.19
C LEU A 31 -0.24 -11.95 1.68
N TYR A 32 -0.92 -13.05 2.04
CA TYR A 32 -1.11 -13.44 3.42
C TYR A 32 -1.33 -14.95 3.57
N ARG A 33 -0.89 -15.47 4.71
CA ARG A 33 -1.12 -16.86 5.16
C ARG A 33 -2.50 -16.97 5.82
N PRO A 34 -3.08 -18.19 5.97
CA PRO A 34 -4.35 -18.41 6.67
C PRO A 34 -4.46 -17.72 8.02
N GLN A 35 -3.42 -17.84 8.87
CA GLN A 35 -3.38 -17.21 10.19
C GLN A 35 -3.26 -15.68 10.15
N ASP A 36 -2.80 -15.12 9.03
CA ASP A 36 -2.60 -13.68 8.85
C ASP A 36 -3.83 -12.99 8.25
N ALA A 37 -4.79 -13.75 7.72
CA ALA A 37 -6.02 -13.24 7.13
C ALA A 37 -6.75 -12.22 8.04
N ILE A 38 -7.44 -11.28 7.41
CA ILE A 38 -8.28 -10.30 8.12
C ILE A 38 -9.53 -11.03 8.61
N SER A 39 -9.74 -11.01 9.93
CA SER A 39 -10.99 -11.47 10.53
C SER A 39 -12.11 -10.45 10.32
N ALA A 40 -13.35 -10.91 10.17
CA ALA A 40 -14.56 -10.08 10.09
C ALA A 40 -14.65 -9.17 8.85
N LEU A 41 -14.11 -9.64 7.72
CA LEU A 41 -14.57 -9.12 6.44
C LEU A 41 -16.05 -9.50 6.24
N PRO A 42 -16.84 -8.73 5.49
CA PRO A 42 -18.14 -9.20 5.03
C PRO A 42 -17.98 -10.58 4.37
N PRO A 43 -18.91 -11.53 4.52
CA PRO A 43 -18.76 -12.87 3.92
C PRO A 43 -18.45 -12.87 2.42
N ALA A 44 -18.93 -11.85 1.68
CA ALA A 44 -18.64 -11.65 0.26
C ALA A 44 -17.18 -11.24 -0.05
N ALA A 45 -16.43 -10.80 0.95
CA ALA A 45 -15.02 -10.44 0.89
C ALA A 45 -14.13 -11.38 1.72
N GLU A 46 -14.72 -12.37 2.40
CA GLU A 46 -13.95 -13.40 3.09
C GLU A 46 -13.39 -14.37 2.03
N ASN A 47 -12.07 -14.46 1.98
CA ASN A 47 -11.45 -15.58 1.31
C ASN A 47 -11.63 -16.82 2.22
N GLU A 48 -12.52 -17.74 1.83
CA GLU A 48 -12.83 -18.97 2.57
C GLU A 48 -11.58 -19.80 2.93
N GLN A 49 -10.52 -19.69 2.12
CA GLN A 49 -9.25 -20.40 2.33
C GLN A 49 -8.31 -19.63 3.27
N GLY A 50 -8.57 -18.33 3.48
CA GLY A 50 -7.73 -17.43 4.27
C GLY A 50 -6.32 -17.22 3.71
N PHE A 51 -6.04 -17.68 2.48
CA PHE A 51 -4.71 -17.66 1.89
C PHE A 51 -4.70 -16.83 0.61
N SER A 52 -3.70 -15.97 0.46
CA SER A 52 -3.41 -15.29 -0.79
C SER A 52 -1.90 -15.29 -1.00
N GLY A 53 -1.42 -16.22 -1.81
CA GLY A 53 -0.06 -16.27 -2.34
C GLY A 53 -0.01 -15.74 -3.77
N TRP A 54 1.17 -15.73 -4.39
CA TRP A 54 1.34 -15.23 -5.76
C TRP A 54 0.48 -16.00 -6.78
N ASN A 55 0.43 -17.32 -6.69
CA ASN A 55 -0.37 -18.14 -7.62
C ASN A 55 -1.87 -17.86 -7.44
N GLU A 56 -2.35 -17.82 -6.19
CA GLU A 56 -3.75 -17.50 -5.87
C GLU A 56 -4.13 -16.10 -6.37
N TYR A 57 -3.24 -15.12 -6.20
CA TYR A 57 -3.40 -13.77 -6.76
C TYR A 57 -3.54 -13.81 -8.29
N CYS A 58 -2.65 -14.54 -8.98
CA CYS A 58 -2.69 -14.65 -10.43
C CYS A 58 -3.96 -15.34 -10.92
N GLU A 59 -4.29 -16.49 -10.36
CA GLU A 59 -5.46 -17.29 -10.73
C GLU A 59 -6.75 -16.47 -10.54
N ASN A 60 -6.89 -15.76 -9.41
CA ASN A 60 -8.07 -14.93 -9.17
C ASN A 60 -8.22 -13.76 -10.14
N LEU A 61 -7.12 -13.10 -10.52
CA LEU A 61 -7.18 -12.00 -11.48
C LEU A 61 -7.37 -12.49 -12.93
N GLU A 62 -6.77 -13.62 -13.30
CA GLU A 62 -6.92 -14.22 -14.63
C GLU A 62 -8.38 -14.57 -14.95
N LEU A 63 -9.17 -14.88 -13.93
CA LEU A 63 -10.56 -15.28 -14.11
C LEU A 63 -11.45 -14.18 -14.70
N TRP A 64 -11.13 -12.89 -14.49
CA TRP A 64 -11.89 -11.77 -15.06
C TRP A 64 -11.08 -10.85 -15.97
N MET A 65 -9.75 -10.77 -15.78
CA MET A 65 -8.85 -9.98 -16.64
C MET A 65 -8.23 -10.79 -17.79
N GLY A 66 -8.28 -12.12 -17.72
CA GLY A 66 -7.55 -13.00 -18.65
C GLY A 66 -6.05 -12.69 -18.64
N SER A 67 -5.44 -12.65 -19.83
CA SER A 67 -4.01 -12.36 -20.00
C SER A 67 -3.62 -10.90 -19.71
N LEU A 68 -4.59 -10.01 -19.45
CA LEU A 68 -4.32 -8.61 -19.08
C LEU A 68 -4.15 -8.39 -17.58
N ARG A 69 -4.20 -9.45 -16.77
CA ARG A 69 -3.83 -9.33 -15.35
C ARG A 69 -2.41 -8.78 -15.20
N PRO A 70 -2.09 -8.08 -14.10
CA PRO A 70 -0.75 -7.60 -13.83
C PRO A 70 0.29 -8.73 -13.90
N SER A 71 1.40 -8.46 -14.58
CA SER A 71 2.52 -9.40 -14.71
C SER A 71 3.49 -9.31 -13.53
N ALA A 72 3.45 -8.20 -12.79
CA ALA A 72 4.25 -7.94 -11.60
C ALA A 72 3.52 -7.00 -10.64
N GLY A 73 4.03 -6.87 -9.42
CA GLY A 73 3.45 -5.93 -8.46
C GLY A 73 4.32 -5.64 -7.24
N LEU A 74 3.81 -4.77 -6.37
CA LEU A 74 4.35 -4.39 -5.09
C LEU A 74 3.50 -5.02 -3.98
N PHE A 75 4.06 -6.03 -3.31
CA PHE A 75 3.34 -6.83 -2.32
C PHE A 75 3.84 -6.60 -0.90
N PHE A 76 2.92 -6.67 0.05
CA PHE A 76 3.25 -6.52 1.48
C PHE A 76 2.23 -7.19 2.37
N ALA A 77 2.67 -7.57 3.58
CA ALA A 77 1.79 -8.18 4.57
C ALA A 77 0.66 -7.21 4.97
N ILE A 78 -0.51 -7.78 5.27
CA ILE A 78 -1.67 -7.03 5.77
C ILE A 78 -1.40 -6.58 7.21
N PRO A 79 -1.34 -5.27 7.50
CA PRO A 79 -1.13 -4.81 8.86
C PRO A 79 -2.33 -5.15 9.76
N LYS A 80 -2.07 -5.82 10.89
CA LYS A 80 -3.05 -5.99 11.98
C LYS A 80 -2.35 -5.99 13.35
N PRO A 81 -3.05 -5.60 14.43
CA PRO A 81 -2.43 -5.49 15.76
C PRO A 81 -1.76 -6.79 16.25
N THR A 82 -2.32 -7.94 15.88
CA THR A 82 -1.86 -9.26 16.34
C THR A 82 -0.99 -10.01 15.32
N LEU A 83 -0.54 -9.34 14.26
CA LEU A 83 0.27 -9.97 13.22
C LEU A 83 1.64 -10.36 13.77
N ASP A 84 2.04 -11.62 13.58
CA ASP A 84 3.44 -12.00 13.69
C ASP A 84 4.19 -11.54 12.44
N ARG A 85 4.78 -10.33 12.50
CA ARG A 85 5.34 -9.63 11.35
C ARG A 85 6.52 -10.34 10.72
N LYS A 86 7.42 -10.93 11.52
CA LYS A 86 8.65 -11.56 11.00
C LYS A 86 8.33 -12.67 9.98
N PRO A 87 7.53 -13.69 10.31
CA PRO A 87 7.20 -14.73 9.36
C PRO A 87 6.21 -14.27 8.27
N ALA A 88 5.39 -13.24 8.51
CA ALA A 88 4.57 -12.64 7.46
C ALA A 88 5.44 -11.95 6.39
N ASN A 89 6.43 -11.14 6.79
CA ASN A 89 7.39 -10.49 5.90
C ASN A 89 8.23 -11.52 5.12
N GLN A 90 8.65 -12.61 5.77
CA GLN A 90 9.38 -13.71 5.12
C GLN A 90 8.52 -14.47 4.10
N PHE A 91 7.23 -14.65 4.40
CA PHE A 91 6.29 -15.26 3.47
C PHE A 91 6.21 -14.46 2.15
N ILE A 92 6.09 -13.13 2.21
CA ILE A 92 6.09 -12.27 1.00
C ILE A 92 7.35 -12.52 0.16
N LEU A 93 8.54 -12.50 0.77
CA LEU A 93 9.78 -12.72 0.03
C LEU A 93 9.85 -14.12 -0.60
N SER A 94 9.31 -15.12 0.10
CA SER A 94 9.30 -16.50 -0.38
C SER A 94 8.40 -16.65 -1.61
N GLU A 95 7.21 -16.05 -1.59
CA GLU A 95 6.27 -16.05 -2.73
C GLU A 95 6.85 -15.34 -3.97
N LEU A 96 7.68 -14.33 -3.75
CA LEU A 96 8.25 -13.50 -4.83
C LEU A 96 9.66 -13.91 -5.26
N ALA A 97 10.23 -14.99 -4.70
CA ALA A 97 11.63 -15.37 -4.95
C ALA A 97 11.93 -15.54 -6.45
N ASP A 98 11.02 -16.22 -7.15
CA ASP A 98 11.10 -16.58 -8.57
C ASP A 98 10.20 -15.71 -9.46
N GLN A 99 9.66 -14.60 -8.96
CA GLN A 99 8.78 -13.69 -9.71
C GLN A 99 9.56 -12.45 -10.14
N PRO A 100 10.20 -12.45 -11.33
CA PRO A 100 10.93 -11.29 -11.82
C PRO A 100 9.98 -10.10 -12.00
N GLY A 101 10.43 -8.91 -11.61
CA GLY A 101 9.60 -7.70 -11.70
C GLY A 101 8.80 -7.39 -10.43
N CYS A 102 8.39 -8.40 -9.66
CA CYS A 102 7.74 -8.18 -8.37
C CYS A 102 8.69 -7.56 -7.35
N ARG A 103 8.12 -6.80 -6.40
CA ARG A 103 8.83 -6.15 -5.29
C ARG A 103 8.05 -6.36 -4.00
N ALA A 104 8.76 -6.32 -2.87
CA ALA A 104 8.16 -6.40 -1.56
C ALA A 104 8.35 -5.10 -0.77
N LEU A 105 7.41 -4.74 0.10
CA LEU A 105 7.66 -3.82 1.20
C LEU A 105 7.80 -4.59 2.51
N LEU A 106 8.75 -4.16 3.34
CA LEU A 106 8.92 -4.67 4.69
C LEU A 106 7.93 -3.97 5.62
N LEU A 107 7.03 -4.72 6.27
CA LEU A 107 6.13 -4.16 7.29
C LEU A 107 6.89 -3.93 8.60
N VAL A 108 6.95 -2.67 9.06
CA VAL A 108 7.78 -2.24 10.19
C VAL A 108 7.03 -1.49 11.29
N THR A 109 7.60 -1.62 12.49
CA THR A 109 7.34 -1.06 13.82
C THR A 109 8.05 0.24 14.21
N PRO A 110 7.50 1.23 14.95
CA PRO A 110 8.36 2.11 15.74
C PRO A 110 9.35 1.38 16.67
N GLU A 111 9.01 0.18 17.13
CA GLU A 111 9.82 -0.62 18.05
C GLU A 111 10.89 -1.51 17.38
N ASP A 112 10.95 -1.55 16.04
CA ASP A 112 11.96 -2.34 15.33
C ASP A 112 13.35 -1.69 15.47
N SER A 113 14.41 -2.52 15.51
CA SER A 113 15.80 -2.04 15.48
C SER A 113 16.14 -1.54 14.07
N PRO A 114 16.60 -0.29 13.92
CA PRO A 114 17.04 0.25 12.63
C PRO A 114 18.14 -0.59 11.98
N GLU A 115 19.07 -1.12 12.78
CA GLU A 115 20.19 -1.92 12.32
C GLU A 115 19.75 -3.30 11.80
N GLU A 116 18.83 -3.96 12.52
CA GLU A 116 18.25 -5.24 12.07
C GLU A 116 17.39 -5.06 10.81
N VAL A 117 16.70 -3.93 10.69
CA VAL A 117 15.90 -3.59 9.51
C VAL A 117 16.81 -3.28 8.32
N GLU A 118 17.86 -2.47 8.49
CA GLU A 118 18.83 -2.16 7.44
C GLU A 118 19.51 -3.44 6.91
N ALA A 119 19.88 -4.36 7.80
CA ALA A 119 20.42 -5.66 7.39
C ALA A 119 19.45 -6.47 6.52
N GLN A 120 18.14 -6.44 6.82
CA GLN A 120 17.12 -7.10 6.02
C GLN A 120 16.94 -6.43 4.64
N ILE A 121 16.99 -5.10 4.58
CA ILE A 121 16.94 -4.35 3.32
C ILE A 121 18.12 -4.73 2.42
N LEU A 122 19.34 -4.79 2.98
CA LEU A 122 20.55 -5.11 2.22
C LEU A 122 20.60 -6.57 1.76
N ALA A 123 20.00 -7.49 2.51
CA ALA A 123 19.97 -8.91 2.18
C ALA A 123 18.81 -9.31 1.26
N GLY A 124 17.68 -8.59 1.33
CA GLY A 124 16.43 -8.96 0.69
C GLY A 124 16.06 -8.13 -0.55
N LYS A 125 15.00 -8.54 -1.25
CA LYS A 125 14.40 -7.78 -2.37
C LYS A 125 13.36 -6.77 -1.90
N TYR A 126 13.56 -6.15 -0.73
CA TYR A 126 12.66 -5.11 -0.26
C TYR A 126 12.92 -3.80 -1.01
N SER A 127 11.87 -3.19 -1.52
CA SER A 127 11.91 -1.87 -2.18
C SER A 127 11.40 -0.75 -1.29
N GLY A 128 11.23 -1.03 0.00
CA GLY A 128 10.82 -0.04 0.99
C GLY A 128 9.99 -0.62 2.10
N PHE A 129 9.20 0.26 2.72
CA PHE A 129 8.52 0.01 3.96
C PHE A 129 7.01 0.13 3.82
N LYS A 130 6.29 -0.80 4.44
CA LYS A 130 4.89 -0.59 4.79
C LYS A 130 4.84 -0.14 6.24
N VAL A 131 4.20 1.00 6.46
CA VAL A 131 3.92 1.58 7.78
C VAL A 131 2.42 1.60 8.00
N TYR A 132 1.98 1.51 9.25
CA TYR A 132 0.54 1.48 9.54
C TYR A 132 0.20 1.96 10.95
N HIS A 133 -0.88 2.74 11.04
CA HIS A 133 -1.32 3.40 12.27
C HIS A 133 -1.63 2.45 13.44
N VAL A 134 -1.99 1.19 13.16
CA VAL A 134 -2.28 0.19 14.22
C VAL A 134 -1.08 -0.12 15.10
N TYR A 135 0.11 0.29 14.68
CA TYR A 135 1.35 0.14 15.41
C TYR A 135 1.79 1.42 16.15
N ALA A 136 0.99 2.49 16.10
CA ALA A 136 1.18 3.63 16.98
C ALA A 136 0.89 3.22 18.43
N ASN A 137 1.70 3.72 19.37
CA ASN A 137 1.54 3.44 20.81
C ASN A 137 0.39 4.25 21.45
N ARG A 138 -0.83 4.04 20.95
CA ARG A 138 -2.05 4.68 21.46
C ARG A 138 -3.28 3.82 21.20
N LYS A 139 -4.33 4.06 21.98
CA LYS A 139 -5.59 3.32 21.86
C LYS A 139 -6.37 3.70 20.60
N ASP A 140 -6.57 5.00 20.36
CA ASP A 140 -7.27 5.50 19.18
C ASP A 140 -6.28 5.74 18.05
N THR A 141 -5.95 4.68 17.33
CA THR A 141 -4.97 4.71 16.25
C THR A 141 -5.49 5.40 15.00
N LEU A 142 -6.82 5.59 14.84
CA LEU A 142 -7.37 6.35 13.71
C LEU A 142 -7.13 7.86 13.83
N GLN A 143 -6.73 8.33 15.01
CA GLN A 143 -6.29 9.71 15.25
C GLN A 143 -4.77 9.82 15.43
N ALA A 144 -4.02 8.77 15.11
CA ALA A 144 -2.56 8.81 15.16
C ALA A 144 -1.99 9.82 14.16
N GLU A 145 -0.98 10.57 14.58
CA GLU A 145 -0.17 11.41 13.72
C GLU A 145 0.91 10.57 13.04
N PRO A 146 1.35 10.92 11.82
CA PRO A 146 2.31 10.10 11.07
C PRO A 146 3.56 9.72 11.85
N GLN A 147 4.17 10.64 12.61
CA GLN A 147 5.37 10.36 13.42
C GLN A 147 5.17 9.29 14.49
N GLU A 148 3.93 8.99 14.88
CA GLU A 148 3.63 7.96 15.88
C GLU A 148 3.78 6.53 15.32
N TYR A 149 3.80 6.36 14.00
CA TYR A 149 3.92 5.06 13.34
C TYR A 149 4.88 5.05 12.14
N ILE A 150 5.55 6.18 11.87
CA ILE A 150 6.65 6.31 10.92
C ILE A 150 7.85 6.87 11.70
N PRO A 151 8.68 6.01 12.30
CA PRO A 151 9.84 6.47 13.04
C PRO A 151 10.88 7.09 12.10
N GLU A 152 11.67 8.05 12.59
CA GLU A 152 12.60 8.84 11.76
C GLU A 152 13.58 7.97 10.96
N TRP A 153 14.04 6.86 11.55
CA TRP A 153 14.95 5.93 10.88
C TRP A 153 14.37 5.33 9.59
N VAL A 154 13.04 5.23 9.45
CA VAL A 154 12.40 4.78 8.20
C VAL A 154 12.68 5.78 7.08
N TRP A 155 12.62 7.08 7.38
CA TRP A 155 12.95 8.14 6.44
C TRP A 155 14.44 8.17 6.11
N GLU A 156 15.31 8.05 7.13
CA GLU A 156 16.76 8.00 6.94
C GLU A 156 17.20 6.86 6.02
N LEU A 157 16.68 5.64 6.26
CA LEU A 157 16.95 4.48 5.41
C LEU A 157 16.33 4.64 4.01
N SER A 158 15.12 5.17 3.93
CA SER A 158 14.46 5.38 2.63
C SER A 158 15.20 6.39 1.77
N ASN A 159 15.74 7.44 2.37
CA ASN A 159 16.57 8.42 1.66
C ASN A 159 17.90 7.79 1.24
N ARG A 160 18.59 7.12 2.17
CA ARG A 160 19.92 6.51 1.92
C ARG A 160 19.89 5.50 0.78
N TYR A 161 18.83 4.71 0.68
CA TYR A 161 18.70 3.60 -0.28
C TYR A 161 17.65 3.85 -1.37
N SER A 162 17.13 5.07 -1.48
CA SER A 162 16.08 5.46 -2.44
C SER A 162 14.85 4.54 -2.43
N LEU A 163 14.40 4.16 -1.23
CA LEU A 163 13.29 3.24 -1.00
C LEU A 163 11.94 3.94 -0.93
N ALA A 164 10.87 3.15 -1.09
CA ALA A 164 9.51 3.60 -0.93
C ALA A 164 9.02 3.56 0.52
N ILE A 165 8.10 4.45 0.89
CA ILE A 165 7.31 4.39 2.12
C ILE A 165 5.84 4.38 1.71
N MET A 166 5.15 3.25 1.92
CA MET A 166 3.71 3.15 1.64
C MET A 166 2.90 3.59 2.86
N LEU A 167 2.40 4.82 2.82
CA LEU A 167 1.69 5.47 3.90
C LEU A 167 0.16 5.36 3.72
N HIS A 168 -0.48 4.60 4.61
CA HIS A 168 -1.92 4.75 4.86
C HIS A 168 -2.11 5.77 5.99
N MET A 169 -2.24 7.05 5.61
CA MET A 169 -2.46 8.12 6.60
C MET A 169 -3.82 7.99 7.25
N VAL A 170 -3.97 8.44 8.49
CA VAL A 170 -5.25 8.46 9.20
C VAL A 170 -5.62 9.90 9.58
N ARG A 171 -6.40 10.07 10.65
CA ARG A 171 -7.11 11.30 11.03
C ARG A 171 -8.36 11.52 10.17
N ALA A 172 -9.36 12.17 10.77
CA ALA A 172 -10.70 12.27 10.18
C ALA A 172 -10.72 12.97 8.81
N ARG A 173 -9.78 13.90 8.60
CA ARG A 173 -9.70 14.74 7.40
C ARG A 173 -8.62 14.31 6.40
N ALA A 174 -7.87 13.24 6.70
CA ALA A 174 -6.82 12.71 5.82
C ALA A 174 -5.93 13.82 5.21
N MET A 175 -5.94 13.99 3.89
CA MET A 175 -5.15 15.02 3.19
C MET A 175 -5.52 16.46 3.57
N ALA A 176 -6.75 16.74 4.02
CA ALA A 176 -7.16 18.07 4.51
C ALA A 176 -6.81 18.32 5.99
N ASP A 177 -6.13 17.38 6.65
CA ASP A 177 -5.63 17.60 8.01
C ASP A 177 -4.28 18.33 7.98
N PRO A 178 -4.16 19.53 8.58
CA PRO A 178 -2.92 20.31 8.54
C PRO A 178 -1.70 19.58 9.11
N ILE A 179 -1.90 18.64 10.06
CA ILE A 179 -0.79 17.89 10.66
C ILE A 179 -0.24 16.88 9.65
N ASN A 180 -1.10 16.21 8.88
CA ASN A 180 -0.64 15.34 7.79
C ASN A 180 0.10 16.16 6.72
N GLN A 181 -0.43 17.34 6.36
CA GLN A 181 0.18 18.22 5.36
C GLN A 181 1.57 18.70 5.77
N SER A 182 1.72 19.25 6.99
CA SER A 182 3.01 19.74 7.48
C SER A 182 4.02 18.61 7.60
N TYR A 183 3.62 17.48 8.19
CA TYR A 183 4.49 16.32 8.34
C TYR A 183 5.04 15.83 7.01
N ILE A 184 4.16 15.58 6.03
CA ILE A 184 4.55 15.07 4.72
C ILE A 184 5.50 16.07 4.04
N ARG A 185 5.16 17.35 4.06
CA ARG A 185 5.97 18.39 3.42
C ARG A 185 7.37 18.50 4.05
N GLU A 186 7.44 18.56 5.37
CA GLU A 186 8.71 18.67 6.10
C GLU A 186 9.61 17.47 5.81
N HIS A 187 9.10 16.25 5.92
CA HIS A 187 9.91 15.05 5.75
C HIS A 187 10.30 14.82 4.29
N CYS A 188 9.40 15.06 3.33
CA CYS A 188 9.75 14.88 1.93
C CYS A 188 10.80 15.89 1.45
N LEU A 189 10.81 17.12 2.00
CA LEU A 189 11.85 18.11 1.73
C LEU A 189 13.18 17.76 2.44
N GLN A 190 13.12 17.19 3.64
CA GLN A 190 14.29 16.75 4.39
C GLN A 190 14.95 15.50 3.77
N TYR A 191 14.13 14.63 3.17
CA TYR A 191 14.52 13.33 2.64
C TYR A 191 14.19 13.20 1.14
N PRO A 192 14.88 13.97 0.26
CA PRO A 192 14.52 14.08 -1.15
C PRO A 192 14.65 12.76 -1.94
N ASP A 193 15.47 11.81 -1.49
CA ASP A 193 15.67 10.53 -2.16
C ASP A 193 14.67 9.45 -1.70
N ALA A 194 13.96 9.68 -0.58
CA ALA A 194 12.89 8.80 -0.12
C ALA A 194 11.64 8.97 -0.98
N LYS A 195 10.99 7.88 -1.38
CA LYS A 195 9.78 7.92 -2.23
C LYS A 195 8.54 7.68 -1.37
N LEU A 196 7.78 8.71 -1.05
CA LEU A 196 6.54 8.54 -0.29
C LEU A 196 5.40 8.14 -1.23
N ILE A 197 4.76 7.01 -0.99
CA ILE A 197 3.53 6.60 -1.68
C ILE A 197 2.35 6.79 -0.73
N LEU A 198 1.44 7.69 -1.08
CA LEU A 198 0.22 7.95 -0.33
C LEU A 198 -0.87 6.99 -0.79
N ALA A 199 -1.21 6.04 0.08
CA ALA A 199 -2.15 4.97 -0.24
C ALA A 199 -3.56 5.50 -0.46
N HIS A 200 -4.29 4.85 -1.37
CA HIS A 200 -5.70 5.10 -1.68
C HIS A 200 -5.97 6.58 -2.02
N ALA A 201 -5.22 7.14 -2.98
CA ALA A 201 -5.29 8.54 -3.36
C ALA A 201 -5.19 9.49 -2.13
N ALA A 202 -4.18 9.27 -1.29
CA ALA A 202 -4.01 9.96 -0.01
C ALA A 202 -5.22 9.81 0.94
N ARG A 203 -5.74 8.58 1.03
CA ARG A 203 -6.98 8.23 1.74
C ARG A 203 -8.15 9.11 1.29
N GLY A 204 -8.31 9.25 -0.02
CA GLY A 204 -9.32 10.03 -0.71
C GLY A 204 -10.75 9.50 -0.58
N PHE A 205 -11.09 8.79 0.50
CA PHE A 205 -12.46 8.30 0.74
C PHE A 205 -13.50 9.43 0.91
N CYS A 206 -13.05 10.68 0.98
CA CYS A 206 -13.88 11.87 0.85
C CYS A 206 -13.20 12.84 -0.13
N GLY A 207 -13.71 12.93 -1.37
CA GLY A 207 -13.12 13.76 -2.41
C GLY A 207 -13.00 15.25 -2.06
N ASN A 208 -13.90 15.78 -1.21
CA ASN A 208 -13.81 17.16 -0.72
C ASN A 208 -12.57 17.39 0.16
N HIS A 209 -12.21 16.42 1.01
CA HIS A 209 -10.98 16.52 1.80
C HIS A 209 -9.73 16.44 0.91
N THR A 210 -9.73 15.60 -0.13
CA THR A 210 -8.62 15.60 -1.10
C THR A 210 -8.51 16.95 -1.80
N THR A 211 -9.62 17.48 -2.33
CA THR A 211 -9.66 18.77 -3.05
C THR A 211 -9.17 19.93 -2.17
N GLU A 212 -9.56 19.94 -0.90
CA GLU A 212 -9.17 20.98 0.05
C GLU A 212 -7.66 20.93 0.38
N GLY A 213 -7.10 19.73 0.52
CA GLY A 213 -5.76 19.53 1.08
C GLY A 213 -4.64 19.35 0.06
N ILE A 214 -4.91 18.79 -1.12
CA ILE A 214 -3.87 18.24 -2.00
C ILE A 214 -2.84 19.27 -2.47
N ALA A 215 -3.26 20.52 -2.67
CA ALA A 215 -2.39 21.61 -3.11
C ALA A 215 -1.24 21.92 -2.12
N SER A 216 -1.32 21.45 -0.87
CA SER A 216 -0.22 21.57 0.11
C SER A 216 1.04 20.81 -0.34
N LEU A 217 0.90 19.83 -1.22
CA LEU A 217 1.98 18.98 -1.70
C LEU A 217 2.70 19.52 -2.94
N ARG A 218 2.27 20.67 -3.49
CA ARG A 218 2.93 21.31 -4.64
C ARG A 218 4.42 21.54 -4.39
N GLY A 219 5.23 21.25 -5.40
CA GLY A 219 6.68 21.41 -5.38
C GLY A 219 7.42 20.36 -4.54
N ILE A 220 6.79 19.21 -4.28
CA ILE A 220 7.41 18.04 -3.66
C ILE A 220 7.40 16.92 -4.70
N ASP A 221 8.58 16.60 -5.25
CA ASP A 221 8.69 15.72 -6.42
C ASP A 221 8.82 14.23 -6.05
N ASN A 222 8.97 13.91 -4.75
CA ASN A 222 9.15 12.55 -4.24
C ASN A 222 7.89 11.98 -3.55
N VAL A 223 6.72 12.56 -3.83
CA VAL A 223 5.42 12.05 -3.39
C VAL A 223 4.66 11.45 -4.58
N PHE A 224 4.14 10.25 -4.37
CA PHE A 224 3.37 9.46 -5.32
C PHE A 224 2.03 9.06 -4.70
N PHE A 225 1.07 8.70 -5.53
CA PHE A 225 -0.27 8.29 -5.12
C PHE A 225 -0.61 6.97 -5.80
N ASP A 226 -1.07 5.98 -5.03
CA ASP A 226 -1.76 4.84 -5.63
C ASP A 226 -3.26 5.12 -5.77
N THR A 227 -3.94 4.33 -6.59
CA THR A 227 -5.38 4.49 -6.87
C THR A 227 -6.23 3.39 -6.24
N SER A 228 -5.66 2.60 -5.34
CA SER A 228 -6.31 1.40 -4.80
C SER A 228 -7.50 1.75 -3.90
N ALA A 229 -8.54 0.92 -3.91
CA ALA A 229 -9.74 1.02 -3.05
C ALA A 229 -10.55 2.33 -3.12
N ILE A 230 -10.29 3.20 -4.10
CA ILE A 230 -11.07 4.42 -4.34
C ILE A 230 -12.05 4.19 -5.48
N CYS A 231 -13.34 4.33 -5.17
CA CYS A 231 -14.44 4.10 -6.10
C CYS A 231 -15.10 5.39 -6.61
N GLU A 232 -14.50 6.56 -6.35
CA GLU A 232 -15.01 7.86 -6.76
C GLU A 232 -13.96 8.62 -7.58
N PRO A 233 -14.35 9.37 -8.63
CA PRO A 233 -13.40 10.07 -9.50
C PRO A 233 -12.79 11.32 -8.86
N GLN A 234 -13.50 11.97 -7.93
CA GLN A 234 -13.12 13.29 -7.40
C GLN A 234 -11.71 13.35 -6.79
N PRO A 235 -11.25 12.39 -5.96
CA PRO A 235 -9.88 12.39 -5.45
C PRO A 235 -8.83 12.32 -6.56
N PHE A 236 -9.06 11.51 -7.59
CA PHE A 236 -8.14 11.37 -8.72
C PHE A 236 -8.06 12.66 -9.53
N GLU A 237 -9.21 13.27 -9.84
CA GLU A 237 -9.24 14.56 -10.53
C GLU A 237 -8.55 15.67 -9.75
N ALA A 238 -8.71 15.69 -8.42
CA ALA A 238 -8.03 16.65 -7.56
C ALA A 238 -6.50 16.46 -7.61
N ILE A 239 -6.02 15.22 -7.52
CA ILE A 239 -4.57 14.91 -7.58
C ILE A 239 -3.98 15.24 -8.95
N LEU A 240 -4.63 14.87 -10.05
CA LEU A 240 -4.10 15.06 -11.41
C LEU A 240 -4.01 16.53 -11.85
N ARG A 241 -4.62 17.46 -11.12
CA ARG A 241 -4.59 18.90 -11.40
C ARG A 241 -3.43 19.63 -10.72
N GLU A 242 -2.73 18.96 -9.82
CA GLU A 242 -1.62 19.47 -9.03
C GLU A 242 -0.27 19.13 -9.66
#